data_AF-A0A3P4B4Q6-F1
#
_entry.id   AF-A0A3P4B4Q6-F1
#
_cell.length_a   1.000
_cell.length_b   1.000
_cell.length_c   1.000
_cell.angle_alpha   90.00
_cell.angle_beta   90.00
_cell.angle_gamma   90.00
#
_symmetry.space_group_name_H-M   'P 1'
#
loop_
_entity.id
_entity.type
_entity.pdbx_description
1 polymer ?
#
loop_
_entity_poly.entity_id
_entity_poly.type
_entity_poly.pdbx_seq_one_letter_code
_entity_poly.pdbx_strand_id
1 'polypeptide(L)'
;MHPPEWFAIRSRHGVPEFPVHHVRGGTSTGLIVWDALAPSDPPLKEELLRLLLGTPKRRSAPGERPYTVPEHGLSAGNQVFFADVEPGPDGARLIAKLARVPRDTGDIEWGAEWGRLPAALPLWALDMGLAPPGHTGAWSIAICNADTGLLATGRIWCRPAGALTGAAMPGVDGEFPLVELVLPEPGGAGATHRCNAQILMSGYVPLYQASPALRAWFGG
;
A
#
# COMPACT_ATOMS: atom_id res chain seq x y z
N MET A 1 -2.35 -14.04 -8.56
CA MET A 1 -3.70 -13.82 -9.16
C MET A 1 -3.65 -12.55 -10.00
N HIS A 2 -4.61 -12.31 -10.89
CA HIS A 2 -4.66 -11.07 -11.67
C HIS A 2 -5.45 -9.99 -10.92
N PRO A 3 -5.05 -8.70 -11.04
CA PRO A 3 -5.85 -7.60 -10.53
C PRO A 3 -7.22 -7.56 -11.21
N PRO A 4 -8.26 -7.04 -10.54
CA PRO A 4 -9.55 -6.84 -11.17
C PRO A 4 -9.45 -5.84 -12.32
N GLU A 5 -10.30 -5.97 -13.35
CA GLU A 5 -10.21 -5.19 -14.60
C GLU A 5 -10.22 -3.66 -14.39
N TRP A 6 -10.90 -3.19 -13.34
CA TRP A 6 -10.98 -1.76 -13.03
C TRP A 6 -9.69 -1.21 -12.39
N PHE A 7 -8.80 -2.09 -11.92
CA PHE A 7 -7.51 -1.76 -11.32
C PHE A 7 -6.38 -2.11 -12.31
N ALA A 8 -6.32 -1.37 -13.42
CA ALA A 8 -5.37 -1.58 -14.50
C ALA A 8 -4.64 -0.27 -14.82
N ILE A 9 -3.45 -0.38 -15.41
CA ILE A 9 -2.72 0.80 -15.92
C ILE A 9 -3.48 1.37 -17.11
N ARG A 10 -3.58 2.70 -17.19
CA ARG A 10 -4.24 3.37 -18.31
C ARG A 10 -3.42 4.51 -18.87
N SER A 11 -3.82 5.01 -20.04
CA SER A 11 -3.24 6.22 -20.64
C SER A 11 -4.32 7.28 -20.79
N ARG A 12 -4.03 8.49 -20.33
CA ARG A 12 -4.92 9.65 -20.47
C ARG A 12 -4.13 10.81 -21.05
N HIS A 13 -4.57 11.32 -22.20
CA HIS A 13 -3.87 12.39 -22.94
C HIS A 13 -2.38 12.07 -23.22
N GLY A 14 -2.03 10.81 -23.47
CA GLY A 14 -0.65 10.38 -23.71
C GLY A 14 0.22 10.31 -22.45
N VAL A 15 -0.37 10.45 -21.27
CA VAL A 15 0.29 10.28 -19.97
C VAL A 15 -0.15 8.94 -19.38
N PRO A 16 0.79 8.04 -19.03
CA PRO A 16 0.44 6.84 -18.29
C PRO A 16 -0.02 7.21 -16.89
N GLU A 17 -1.12 6.60 -16.44
CA GLU A 17 -1.64 6.75 -15.09
C GLU A 17 -1.64 5.38 -14.39
N PHE A 18 -1.03 5.33 -13.21
CA PHE A 18 -0.84 4.10 -12.44
C PHE A 18 -1.94 3.96 -11.37
N PRO A 19 -2.63 2.81 -11.27
CA PRO A 19 -3.69 2.62 -10.29
C PRO A 19 -3.11 2.47 -8.87
N VAL A 20 -3.68 3.19 -7.91
CA VAL A 20 -3.22 3.18 -6.52
C VAL A 20 -4.40 3.22 -5.54
N HIS A 21 -4.15 2.72 -4.34
CA HIS A 21 -4.93 3.04 -3.15
C HIS A 21 -4.11 3.95 -2.25
N HIS A 22 -4.57 5.18 -2.02
CA HIS A 22 -4.07 5.97 -0.91
C HIS A 22 -4.79 5.52 0.35
N VAL A 23 -4.03 5.12 1.36
CA VAL A 23 -4.56 4.48 2.56
C VAL A 23 -4.01 5.10 3.83
N ARG A 24 -4.72 4.84 4.92
CA ARG A 24 -4.28 5.04 6.29
C ARG A 24 -4.36 3.72 7.04
N GLY A 25 -3.29 3.35 7.74
CA GLY A 25 -3.24 2.25 8.70
C GLY A 25 -2.75 2.76 10.05
N GLY A 26 -3.64 2.80 11.05
CA GLY A 26 -3.38 3.53 12.29
C GLY A 26 -3.13 5.01 12.02
N THR A 27 -2.05 5.56 12.56
CA THR A 27 -1.68 6.97 12.35
C THR A 27 -0.77 7.18 11.13
N SER A 28 -0.45 6.11 10.39
CA SER A 28 0.42 6.17 9.20
C SER A 28 -0.42 6.20 7.93
N THR A 29 0.06 6.91 6.91
CA THR A 29 -0.51 6.96 5.57
C THR A 29 0.49 6.45 4.55
N GLY A 30 0.03 6.03 3.38
CA GLY A 30 0.88 5.59 2.29
C GLY A 30 0.08 5.10 1.10
N LEU A 31 0.75 4.60 0.08
CA LEU A 31 0.10 3.98 -1.07
C LEU A 31 0.16 2.46 -0.96
N ILE A 32 -0.86 1.79 -1.47
CA ILE A 32 -0.81 0.36 -1.83
C ILE A 32 -0.97 0.28 -3.34
N VAL A 33 -0.08 -0.49 -3.97
CA VAL A 33 -0.11 -0.83 -5.39
C VAL A 33 -0.08 -2.34 -5.56
N TRP A 34 -0.66 -2.82 -6.66
CA TRP A 34 -0.55 -4.22 -7.02
C TRP A 34 0.82 -4.49 -7.67
N ASP A 35 1.63 -5.37 -7.10
CA ASP A 35 3.02 -5.60 -7.53
C ASP A 35 3.13 -6.15 -8.95
N ALA A 36 2.20 -7.03 -9.34
CA ALA A 36 2.06 -7.54 -10.71
C ALA A 36 1.84 -6.46 -11.79
N LEU A 37 1.46 -5.23 -11.41
CA LEU A 37 1.36 -4.08 -12.31
C LEU A 37 2.62 -3.21 -12.31
N ALA A 38 3.60 -3.48 -11.44
CA ALA A 38 4.84 -2.73 -11.37
C ALA A 38 5.96 -3.42 -12.17
N PRO A 39 6.95 -2.66 -12.68
CA PRO A 39 8.14 -3.24 -13.27
C PRO A 39 8.89 -4.14 -12.29
N SER A 40 9.37 -5.27 -12.78
CA SER A 40 10.31 -6.14 -12.04
C SER A 40 11.75 -5.66 -12.13
N ASP A 41 12.09 -4.89 -13.17
CA ASP A 41 13.41 -4.26 -13.34
C ASP A 41 13.63 -3.20 -12.24
N PRO A 42 14.66 -3.34 -11.38
CA PRO A 42 14.82 -2.47 -10.22
C PRO A 42 14.93 -0.97 -10.56
N PRO A 43 15.72 -0.53 -11.57
CA PRO A 43 15.75 0.87 -11.98
C PRO A 43 14.38 1.45 -12.36
N LEU A 44 13.58 0.70 -13.11
CA LEU A 44 12.22 1.13 -13.48
C LEU A 44 11.27 1.14 -12.29
N LYS A 45 11.40 0.17 -11.37
CA LYS A 45 10.58 0.11 -10.15
C LYS A 45 10.87 1.26 -9.21
N GLU A 46 12.15 1.64 -9.07
CA GLU A 46 12.56 2.82 -8.32
C GLU A 46 12.06 4.12 -8.95
N GLU A 47 12.14 4.23 -10.27
CA GLU A 47 11.56 5.37 -11.00
C GLU A 47 10.06 5.49 -10.75
N LEU A 48 9.32 4.38 -10.87
CA LEU A 48 7.89 4.33 -10.57
C LEU A 48 7.62 4.79 -9.14
N LEU A 49 8.34 4.24 -8.15
CA LEU A 49 8.18 4.60 -6.74
C LEU A 49 8.37 6.11 -6.52
N ARG A 50 9.40 6.70 -7.11
CA ARG A 50 9.66 8.14 -7.00
C ARG A 50 8.55 8.99 -7.61
N LEU A 51 8.03 8.58 -8.78
CA LEU A 51 6.91 9.26 -9.44
C LEU A 51 5.62 9.16 -8.62
N LEU A 52 5.33 7.99 -8.02
CA LEU A 52 4.17 7.79 -7.16
C LEU A 52 4.23 8.67 -5.89
N LEU A 53 5.42 8.83 -5.32
CA LEU A 53 5.65 9.64 -4.13
C LEU A 53 5.90 11.13 -4.43
N GLY A 54 5.97 11.53 -5.70
CA GLY A 54 6.32 12.89 -6.12
C GLY A 54 7.75 13.32 -5.70
N THR A 55 8.65 12.37 -5.46
CA THR A 55 10.04 12.67 -5.07
C THR A 55 10.93 12.87 -6.31
N PRO A 56 11.94 13.75 -6.23
CA PRO A 56 12.84 13.99 -7.36
C PRO A 56 13.59 12.73 -7.81
N LYS A 57 13.89 12.64 -9.12
CA LYS A 57 14.71 11.57 -9.71
C LYS A 57 16.20 11.64 -9.34
N ARG A 58 16.68 12.81 -8.90
CA ARG A 58 18.05 13.04 -8.43
C ARG A 58 18.01 13.56 -7.00
N ARG A 59 19.02 13.18 -6.21
CA ARG A 59 19.25 13.77 -4.89
C ARG A 59 19.30 15.30 -5.03
N SER A 60 18.40 15.99 -4.35
CA SER A 60 18.48 17.44 -4.19
C SER A 60 19.83 17.80 -3.55
N ALA A 61 20.47 18.88 -4.01
CA ALA A 61 21.64 19.38 -3.30
C ALA A 61 21.24 19.72 -1.85
N PRO A 62 22.16 19.62 -0.85
CA PRO A 62 21.84 20.00 0.52
C PRO A 62 21.25 21.43 0.55
N GLY A 63 20.00 21.57 0.96
CA GLY A 63 19.27 22.85 1.02
C GLY A 63 18.23 23.09 -0.07
N GLU A 64 18.17 22.27 -1.12
CA GLU A 64 17.10 22.34 -2.13
C GLU A 64 15.84 21.65 -1.60
N ARG A 65 14.84 22.44 -1.19
CA ARG A 65 13.48 21.92 -0.94
C ARG A 65 12.91 21.45 -2.29
N PRO A 66 12.49 20.19 -2.43
CA PRO A 66 11.76 19.79 -3.63
C PRO A 66 10.49 20.65 -3.73
N TYR A 67 10.43 21.47 -4.78
CA TYR A 67 9.34 22.42 -5.07
C TYR A 67 7.95 21.76 -5.15
N THR A 68 7.87 20.43 -5.17
CA THR A 68 6.64 19.65 -5.37
C THR A 68 6.03 19.07 -4.10
N VAL A 69 6.64 19.24 -2.91
CA VAL A 69 6.06 18.71 -1.66
C VAL A 69 5.42 19.86 -0.87
N PRO A 70 4.09 19.93 -0.76
CA PRO A 70 3.43 20.98 0.01
C PRO A 70 3.94 20.98 1.45
N GLU A 71 4.30 22.15 1.98
CA GLU A 71 4.73 22.29 3.37
C GLU A 71 3.62 21.86 4.35
N HIS A 72 2.35 21.96 3.93
CA HIS A 72 1.15 21.69 4.75
C HIS A 72 0.02 20.94 4.02
N GLY A 73 0.31 20.10 3.02
CA GLY A 73 -0.72 19.44 2.21
C GLY A 73 -0.43 17.97 2.00
N LEU A 74 -1.32 17.11 2.50
CA LEU A 74 -1.32 15.64 2.33
C LEU A 74 0.09 15.05 2.47
N SER A 75 0.50 14.76 3.69
CA SER A 75 1.49 13.69 3.91
C SER A 75 0.84 12.39 3.44
N ALA A 76 0.71 12.16 2.13
CA ALA A 76 0.80 10.82 1.60
C ALA A 76 2.15 10.36 2.12
N GLY A 77 2.16 9.46 3.10
CA GLY A 77 3.40 9.04 3.71
C GLY A 77 4.39 8.64 2.63
N ASN A 78 5.68 8.82 2.88
CA ASN A 78 6.73 8.47 1.94
C ASN A 78 6.89 6.94 1.85
N GLN A 79 5.78 6.20 1.82
CA GLN A 79 5.67 4.77 2.03
C GLN A 79 4.74 4.20 0.94
N VAL A 80 5.21 3.17 0.26
CA VAL A 80 4.42 2.42 -0.72
C VAL A 80 4.54 0.94 -0.41
N PHE A 81 3.40 0.29 -0.26
CA PHE A 81 3.30 -1.16 -0.27
C PHE A 81 3.13 -1.66 -1.69
N PHE A 82 4.04 -2.52 -2.12
CA PHE A 82 3.84 -3.39 -3.26
C PHE A 82 3.22 -4.67 -2.74
N ALA A 83 1.94 -4.87 -3.04
CA ALA A 83 1.16 -6.02 -2.59
C ALA A 83 0.84 -6.94 -3.77
N ASP A 84 1.02 -8.23 -3.59
CA ASP A 84 0.56 -9.26 -4.53
C ASP A 84 -0.26 -10.31 -3.79
N VAL A 85 -0.85 -11.23 -4.55
CA VAL A 85 -1.73 -12.26 -4.02
C VAL A 85 -1.41 -13.61 -4.61
N GLU A 86 -1.16 -14.57 -3.73
CA GLU A 86 -0.87 -15.95 -4.05
C GLU A 86 -1.80 -16.93 -3.32
N PRO A 87 -1.90 -18.19 -3.81
CA PRO A 87 -2.55 -19.25 -3.06
C PRO A 87 -1.82 -19.51 -1.74
N GLY A 88 -2.56 -19.60 -0.64
CA GLY A 88 -2.08 -20.01 0.68
C GLY A 88 -2.86 -21.22 1.22
N PRO A 89 -2.47 -21.73 2.40
CA PRO A 89 -3.09 -22.92 3.01
C PRO A 89 -4.59 -22.77 3.27
N ASP A 90 -5.02 -21.59 3.71
CA ASP A 90 -6.40 -21.28 4.11
C ASP A 90 -7.16 -20.43 3.07
N GLY A 91 -6.68 -20.41 1.82
CA GLY A 91 -7.17 -19.54 0.76
C GLY A 91 -6.15 -18.50 0.32
N ALA A 92 -6.60 -17.39 -0.26
CA ALA A 92 -5.72 -16.34 -0.75
C ALA A 92 -4.87 -15.74 0.37
N ARG A 93 -3.58 -15.52 0.07
CA ARG A 93 -2.58 -14.91 0.94
C ARG A 93 -2.01 -13.68 0.25
N LEU A 94 -1.80 -12.61 1.00
CA LEU A 94 -1.06 -11.44 0.51
C LEU A 94 0.44 -11.68 0.63
N ILE A 95 1.20 -11.18 -0.34
CA ILE A 95 2.63 -10.95 -0.25
C ILE A 95 2.83 -9.44 -0.30
N ALA A 96 3.50 -8.85 0.68
CA ALA A 96 3.67 -7.41 0.75
C ALA A 96 5.13 -7.03 0.94
N LYS A 97 5.59 -6.03 0.19
CA LYS A 97 6.89 -5.38 0.35
C LYS A 97 6.69 -3.90 0.60
N LEU A 98 7.29 -3.39 1.68
CA LEU A 98 7.27 -1.96 1.99
C LEU A 98 8.50 -1.27 1.41
N ALA A 99 8.28 -0.21 0.65
CA ALA A 99 9.32 0.73 0.25
C ALA A 99 9.05 2.08 0.89
N ARG A 100 10.10 2.79 1.32
CA ARG A 100 9.98 4.18 1.76
C ARG A 100 11.08 5.07 1.21
N VAL A 101 10.83 6.37 1.13
CA VAL A 101 11.85 7.38 0.81
C VAL A 101 11.98 8.33 1.99
N PRO A 102 12.98 8.16 2.87
CA PRO A 102 13.21 9.06 3.98
C PRO A 102 13.45 10.50 3.50
N ARG A 103 13.01 11.47 4.30
CA ARG A 103 13.08 12.90 3.94
C ARG A 103 14.52 13.44 3.94
N ASP A 104 15.39 12.83 4.71
CA ASP A 104 16.77 13.24 4.99
C ASP A 104 17.77 12.66 4.00
N THR A 105 17.62 11.39 3.61
CA THR A 105 18.54 10.73 2.67
C THR A 105 18.13 10.93 1.22
N GLY A 106 16.82 10.83 0.92
CA GLY A 106 16.27 10.78 -0.43
C GLY A 106 16.50 9.44 -1.15
N ASP A 107 17.12 8.49 -0.46
CA ASP A 107 17.37 7.13 -0.95
C ASP A 107 16.16 6.24 -0.71
N ILE A 108 15.96 5.25 -1.56
CA ILE A 108 14.85 4.30 -1.39
C ILE A 108 15.28 3.23 -0.39
N GLU A 109 14.52 3.10 0.68
CA GLU A 109 14.67 2.03 1.64
C GLU A 109 13.63 0.94 1.34
N TRP A 110 14.12 -0.16 0.77
CA TRP A 110 13.37 -1.39 0.56
C TRP A 110 13.36 -2.24 1.82
N GLY A 111 12.23 -2.88 2.13
CA GLY A 111 12.10 -3.74 3.30
C GLY A 111 12.09 -2.98 4.61
N ALA A 112 11.57 -1.75 4.59
CA ALA A 112 11.41 -0.95 5.80
C ALA A 112 10.52 -1.67 6.83
N GLU A 113 10.79 -1.41 8.11
CA GLU A 113 10.05 -2.01 9.21
C GLU A 113 8.55 -1.76 9.11
N TRP A 114 7.79 -2.82 9.37
CA TRP A 114 6.34 -2.76 9.37
C TRP A 114 5.84 -2.09 10.65
N GLY A 115 5.45 -0.81 10.53
CA GLY A 115 4.72 -0.10 11.57
C GLY A 115 3.22 -0.45 11.56
N ARG A 116 2.36 0.57 11.64
CA ARG A 116 0.90 0.39 11.64
C ARG A 116 0.26 0.35 10.25
N LEU A 117 0.98 0.78 9.22
CA LEU A 117 0.49 0.84 7.85
C LEU A 117 -0.02 -0.51 7.28
N PRO A 118 0.56 -1.70 7.60
CA PRO A 118 0.01 -2.98 7.15
C PRO A 118 -1.45 -3.23 7.55
N ALA A 119 -1.98 -2.52 8.56
CA ALA A 119 -3.39 -2.60 8.91
C ALA A 119 -4.33 -2.18 7.77
N ALA A 120 -3.84 -1.46 6.76
CA ALA A 120 -4.63 -1.15 5.57
C ALA A 120 -4.72 -2.30 4.55
N LEU A 121 -3.81 -3.29 4.61
CA LEU A 121 -3.77 -4.40 3.64
C LEU A 121 -5.03 -5.28 3.63
N PRO A 122 -5.67 -5.60 4.78
CA PRO A 122 -6.97 -6.29 4.76
C PRO A 122 -8.09 -5.49 4.08
N LEU A 123 -8.10 -4.17 4.22
CA LEU A 123 -9.09 -3.34 3.53
C LEU A 123 -8.83 -3.29 2.02
N TRP A 124 -7.55 -3.18 1.63
CA TRP A 124 -7.17 -3.29 0.22
C TRP A 124 -7.57 -4.65 -0.36
N ALA A 125 -7.33 -5.74 0.38
CA ALA A 125 -7.73 -7.08 -0.02
C ALA A 125 -9.25 -7.23 -0.20
N LEU A 126 -10.06 -6.60 0.67
CA LEU A 126 -11.51 -6.52 0.46
C LEU A 126 -11.86 -5.80 -0.84
N ASP A 127 -11.27 -4.62 -1.06
CA ASP A 127 -11.56 -3.79 -2.23
C ASP A 127 -11.15 -4.50 -3.53
N MET A 128 -10.08 -5.29 -3.48
CA MET A 128 -9.64 -6.17 -4.57
C MET A 128 -10.54 -7.40 -4.77
N GLY A 129 -11.57 -7.59 -3.95
CA GLY A 129 -12.52 -8.69 -4.07
C GLY A 129 -11.99 -10.04 -3.57
N LEU A 130 -11.00 -10.05 -2.66
CA LEU A 130 -10.41 -11.29 -2.14
C LEU A 130 -11.25 -11.97 -1.05
N ALA A 131 -12.19 -11.26 -0.42
CA ALA A 131 -13.11 -11.88 0.52
C ALA A 131 -14.26 -12.60 -0.20
N PRO A 132 -14.79 -13.68 0.38
CA PRO A 132 -15.99 -14.32 -0.13
C PRO A 132 -17.15 -13.30 -0.29
N PRO A 133 -17.88 -13.32 -1.42
CA PRO A 133 -19.02 -12.43 -1.63
C PRO A 133 -20.05 -12.58 -0.50
N GLY A 134 -20.48 -11.44 0.07
CA GLY A 134 -21.49 -11.44 1.14
C GLY A 134 -21.00 -11.94 2.50
N HIS A 135 -19.68 -12.06 2.72
CA HIS A 135 -19.13 -12.48 4.01
C HIS A 135 -19.62 -11.59 5.16
N THR A 136 -20.05 -12.21 6.26
CA THR A 136 -20.43 -11.55 7.51
C THR A 136 -19.68 -12.15 8.68
N GLY A 137 -19.30 -11.32 9.65
CA GLY A 137 -18.48 -11.71 10.79
C GLY A 137 -17.00 -11.39 10.57
N ALA A 138 -16.14 -12.06 11.34
CA ALA A 138 -14.70 -11.87 11.23
C ALA A 138 -14.19 -12.47 9.91
N TRP A 139 -13.42 -11.69 9.15
CA TRP A 139 -12.65 -12.15 8.00
C TRP A 139 -11.17 -11.93 8.29
N SER A 140 -10.35 -12.95 8.09
CA SER A 140 -8.90 -12.89 8.30
C SER A 140 -8.19 -13.19 7.00
N ILE A 141 -7.07 -12.51 6.77
CA ILE A 141 -6.18 -12.75 5.65
C ILE A 141 -4.74 -12.80 6.15
N ALA A 142 -3.99 -13.77 5.64
CA ALA A 142 -2.58 -13.92 5.92
C ALA A 142 -1.76 -12.96 5.05
N ILE A 143 -0.73 -12.34 5.62
CA ILE A 143 0.10 -11.32 4.98
C ILE A 143 1.56 -11.71 5.17
N CYS A 144 2.18 -12.23 4.12
CA CYS A 144 3.59 -12.58 4.09
C CYS A 144 4.43 -11.33 3.83
N ASN A 145 5.40 -11.06 4.69
CA ASN A 145 6.42 -10.05 4.40
C ASN A 145 7.39 -10.60 3.36
N ALA A 146 7.46 -9.95 2.19
CA ALA A 146 8.28 -10.39 1.06
C ALA A 146 9.79 -10.42 1.38
N ASP A 147 10.25 -9.58 2.32
CA ASP A 147 11.66 -9.45 2.67
C ASP A 147 12.10 -10.45 3.74
N THR A 148 11.23 -10.76 4.70
CA THR A 148 11.57 -11.64 5.85
C THR A 148 10.91 -13.01 5.81
N GLY A 149 9.90 -13.20 4.96
CA GLY A 149 9.06 -14.40 4.93
C GLY A 149 8.15 -14.56 6.16
N LEU A 150 8.19 -13.64 7.12
CA LEU A 150 7.37 -13.72 8.33
C LEU A 150 5.91 -13.42 8.01
N LEU A 151 5.01 -14.17 8.65
CA LEU A 151 3.58 -14.11 8.40
C LEU A 151 2.88 -13.24 9.46
N ALA A 152 2.26 -12.16 9.01
CA ALA A 152 1.27 -11.42 9.79
C ALA A 152 -0.14 -11.92 9.48
N THR A 153 -1.07 -11.67 10.39
CA THR A 153 -2.50 -11.90 10.15
C THR A 153 -3.26 -10.59 10.32
N GLY A 154 -3.99 -10.19 9.30
CA GLY A 154 -4.91 -9.06 9.39
C GLY A 154 -6.35 -9.55 9.47
N ARG A 155 -7.11 -9.04 10.45
CA ARG A 155 -8.51 -9.40 10.67
C ARG A 155 -9.38 -8.16 10.72
N ILE A 156 -10.52 -8.25 10.04
CA ILE A 156 -11.56 -7.23 10.01
C ILE A 156 -12.93 -7.86 10.25
N TRP A 157 -13.94 -7.05 10.54
CA TRP A 157 -15.28 -7.53 10.84
C TRP A 157 -16.31 -6.92 9.89
N CYS A 158 -16.86 -7.76 9.03
CA CYS A 158 -17.92 -7.40 8.10
C CYS A 158 -19.29 -7.56 8.78
N ARG A 159 -20.14 -6.55 8.65
CA ARG A 159 -21.55 -6.54 9.07
C ARG A 159 -22.44 -6.90 7.87
N PRO A 160 -23.73 -7.20 8.09
CA PRO A 160 -24.68 -7.37 7.00
C PRO A 160 -24.64 -6.19 6.00
N ALA A 161 -24.94 -6.47 4.74
CA ALA A 161 -24.87 -5.52 3.62
C ALA A 161 -23.46 -4.94 3.32
N GLY A 162 -22.39 -5.59 3.81
CA GLY A 162 -21.01 -5.23 3.48
C GLY A 162 -20.43 -4.08 4.30
N ALA A 163 -21.19 -3.53 5.27
CA ALA A 163 -20.67 -2.50 6.16
C ALA A 163 -19.53 -3.05 7.03
N LEU A 164 -18.57 -2.23 7.40
CA LEU A 164 -17.46 -2.64 8.28
C LEU A 164 -17.72 -2.22 9.73
N THR A 165 -17.27 -3.03 10.68
CA THR A 165 -17.26 -2.64 12.08
C THR A 165 -16.24 -1.52 12.30
N GLY A 166 -16.73 -0.36 12.76
CA GLY A 166 -15.89 0.79 13.08
C GLY A 166 -15.35 0.74 14.52
N ALA A 167 -14.24 1.44 14.76
CA ALA A 167 -13.71 1.75 16.08
C ALA A 167 -12.98 3.10 16.06
N ALA A 168 -13.08 3.84 17.17
CA ALA A 168 -12.24 5.00 17.46
C ALA A 168 -10.84 4.54 17.95
N MET A 169 -9.82 5.38 17.75
CA MET A 169 -8.49 5.16 18.34
C MET A 169 -7.79 6.48 18.68
N PRO A 170 -6.87 6.49 19.66
CA PRO A 170 -6.06 7.67 19.94
C PRO A 170 -5.29 8.18 18.71
N GLY A 171 -5.30 9.49 18.50
CA GLY A 171 -4.60 10.15 17.38
C GLY A 171 -5.34 10.15 16.05
N VAL A 172 -6.61 9.71 16.01
CA VAL A 172 -7.46 9.69 14.81
C VAL A 172 -8.87 10.14 15.20
N ASP A 173 -9.34 11.23 14.59
CA ASP A 173 -10.68 11.76 14.86
C ASP A 173 -11.76 10.98 14.09
N GLY A 174 -12.64 10.30 14.83
CA GLY A 174 -13.79 9.56 14.30
C GLY A 174 -13.68 8.04 14.41
N GLU A 175 -14.67 7.34 13.85
CA GLU A 175 -14.72 5.88 13.80
C GLU A 175 -14.44 5.39 12.38
N PHE A 176 -13.50 4.45 12.27
CA PHE A 176 -13.09 3.86 10.99
C PHE A 176 -13.01 2.35 11.13
N PRO A 177 -13.00 1.59 10.02
CA PRO A 177 -12.92 0.13 10.06
C PRO A 177 -11.86 -0.40 11.02
N LEU A 178 -12.32 -1.20 11.99
CA LEU A 178 -11.48 -1.88 12.97
C LEU A 178 -10.66 -2.97 12.28
N VAL A 179 -9.36 -2.96 12.58
CA VAL A 179 -8.41 -3.96 12.14
C VAL A 179 -7.67 -4.50 13.35
N GLU A 180 -7.64 -5.82 13.48
CA GLU A 180 -6.73 -6.53 14.37
C GLU A 180 -5.59 -7.09 13.53
N LEU A 181 -4.39 -6.58 13.78
CA LEU A 181 -3.18 -6.95 13.07
C LEU A 181 -2.27 -7.70 14.03
N VAL A 182 -2.03 -8.98 13.76
CA VAL A 182 -1.05 -9.79 14.48
C VAL A 182 0.25 -9.75 13.69
N LEU A 183 1.26 -9.07 14.22
CA LEU A 183 2.59 -8.99 13.63
C LEU A 183 3.49 -10.10 14.21
N PRO A 184 4.32 -10.74 13.40
CA PRO A 184 5.26 -11.74 13.87
C PRO A 184 6.35 -11.10 14.75
N GLU A 185 6.66 -11.71 15.89
CA GLU A 185 7.77 -11.29 16.75
C GLU A 185 8.90 -12.34 16.74
N PRO A 186 10.18 -11.93 16.78
CA PRO A 186 11.29 -12.87 16.90
C PRO A 186 11.20 -13.66 18.23
N GLY A 187 11.02 -14.98 18.14
CA GLY A 187 11.11 -15.88 19.30
C GLY A 187 9.80 -16.18 20.05
N GLY A 188 8.62 -15.81 19.52
CA GLY A 188 7.37 -16.10 20.24
C GLY A 188 6.06 -15.76 19.52
N ALA A 189 4.96 -15.78 20.29
CA ALA A 189 3.63 -15.43 19.81
C ALA A 189 3.59 -13.95 19.40
N GLY A 190 3.15 -13.68 18.16
CA GLY A 190 3.17 -12.34 17.60
C GLY A 190 2.38 -11.29 18.40
N ALA A 191 2.80 -10.03 18.29
CA ALA A 191 2.11 -8.91 18.93
C ALA A 191 0.79 -8.61 18.21
N THR A 192 -0.29 -8.56 18.99
CA THR A 192 -1.61 -8.18 18.48
C THR A 192 -1.82 -6.68 18.65
N HIS A 193 -2.00 -5.98 17.53
CA HIS A 193 -2.32 -4.57 17.49
C HIS A 193 -3.77 -4.40 17.05
N ARG A 194 -4.57 -3.72 17.89
CA ARG A 194 -5.87 -3.20 17.49
C ARG A 194 -5.74 -1.76 17.07
N CYS A 195 -6.16 -1.47 15.85
CA CYS A 195 -6.18 -0.12 15.29
C CYS A 195 -7.34 0.02 14.32
N ASN A 196 -7.46 1.17 13.70
CA ASN A 196 -8.37 1.34 12.57
C ASN A 196 -7.58 1.68 11.31
N ALA A 197 -8.18 1.41 10.15
CA ALA A 197 -7.61 1.70 8.85
C ALA A 197 -8.69 2.27 7.91
N GLN A 198 -8.25 2.86 6.81
CA GLN A 198 -9.13 3.48 5.84
C GLN A 198 -8.47 3.48 4.45
N ILE A 199 -9.24 3.17 3.41
CA ILE A 199 -8.90 3.57 2.05
C ILE A 199 -9.37 5.02 1.90
N LEU A 200 -8.42 5.95 1.77
CA LEU A 200 -8.68 7.38 1.62
C LEU A 200 -9.14 7.70 0.20
N MET A 201 -8.52 7.05 -0.79
CA MET A 201 -8.83 7.21 -2.20
C MET A 201 -8.39 5.96 -2.97
N SER A 202 -9.28 5.47 -3.83
CA SER A 202 -8.93 4.54 -4.92
C SER A 202 -8.88 5.35 -6.20
N GLY A 203 -7.76 5.33 -6.93
CA GLY A 203 -7.59 6.22 -8.06
C GLY A 203 -6.32 5.97 -8.85
N TYR A 204 -5.88 7.02 -9.54
CA TYR A 204 -4.81 6.94 -10.52
C TYR A 204 -3.81 8.07 -10.31
N VAL A 205 -2.52 7.75 -10.34
CA VAL A 205 -1.43 8.73 -10.30
C VAL A 205 -0.89 8.94 -11.71
N PRO A 206 -1.04 10.16 -12.30
CA PRO A 206 -0.45 10.46 -13.60
C PRO A 206 1.08 10.58 -13.49
N LEU A 207 1.78 9.88 -14.39
CA LEU A 207 3.24 9.79 -14.38
C LEU A 207 3.86 10.76 -15.41
N TYR A 208 3.68 12.07 -15.19
CA TYR A 208 4.05 13.13 -16.16
C TYR A 208 5.51 13.08 -16.64
N GLN A 209 6.43 12.64 -15.77
CA GLN A 209 7.86 12.58 -16.07
C GLN A 209 8.38 11.14 -16.23
N ALA A 210 7.53 10.15 -16.51
CA ALA A 210 8.00 8.80 -16.81
C ALA A 210 9.04 8.80 -17.95
N SER A 211 10.16 8.13 -17.75
CA SER A 211 11.24 7.98 -18.74
C SER A 211 10.73 7.24 -19.98
N PRO A 212 11.41 7.36 -21.13
CA PRO A 212 11.08 6.57 -22.31
C PRO A 212 11.06 5.07 -22.03
N ALA A 213 11.97 4.56 -21.19
CA ALA A 213 12.03 3.16 -20.82
C ALA A 213 10.81 2.73 -19.99
N LEU A 214 10.42 3.54 -18.99
CA LEU A 214 9.23 3.26 -18.17
C LEU A 214 7.93 3.37 -18.99
N ARG A 215 7.85 4.34 -19.91
CA ARG A 215 6.71 4.47 -20.84
C ARG A 215 6.61 3.29 -21.79
N ALA A 216 7.74 2.81 -22.33
CA ALA A 216 7.79 1.63 -23.18
C ALA A 216 7.34 0.38 -22.42
N TRP A 217 7.70 0.26 -21.14
CA TRP A 217 7.24 -0.83 -20.27
C TRP A 217 5.71 -0.85 -20.11
N PHE A 218 5.05 0.30 -19.96
CA PHE A 218 3.58 0.37 -19.87
C PHE A 218 2.85 0.13 -21.21
N GLY A 219 3.53 0.31 -22.34
CA GLY A 219 2.94 0.18 -23.67
C GLY A 219 3.16 -1.19 -24.33
N GLY A 220 3.83 -2.11 -23.65
CA GLY A 220 4.10 -3.48 -24.09
C GLY A 220 3.01 -4.47 -23.71
#